data_AF-B8B789-F1
#
_entry.id   AF-B8B789-F1
#
_cell.length_a   1.000
_cell.length_b   1.000
_cell.length_c   1.000
_cell.angle_alpha   90.00
_cell.angle_beta   90.00
_cell.angle_gamma   90.00
#
_symmetry.space_group_name_H-M   'P 1'
#
loop_
_entity.id
_entity.type
_entity.pdbx_description
1 polymer ?
#
loop_
_entity_poly.entity_id
_entity_poly.type
_entity_poly.pdbx_seq_one_letter_code
_entity_poly.pdbx_strand_id
1 'polypeptide(L)'
;MSMAGDVWFGFSWVLNQLPKLSPIKRFPDLAALADRHSDELPGVDVFVTTVDPVDEPILYTVNTILSILAADYPVDRYACYLSDDGGTLVHYEAMHCVEPRAPESYFAMKTQAYRGGVAGELMSDRRRVRREYEEFKVRIDSLFSTIRKRSDAYNAKHAGENATWMADGTHWAGAWFEPAENHRRGQHQTLWEDDMGHRGERTGGIRGGRGVGQAASTRR
;
A
#
# COMPACT_ATOMS: atom_id res chain seq x y z
N MET A 1 -25.89 34.35 -31.54
CA MET A 1 -25.40 34.13 -30.16
C MET A 1 -26.62 33.92 -29.27
N SER A 2 -26.69 32.80 -28.56
CA SER A 2 -27.90 32.42 -27.81
C SER A 2 -27.88 33.07 -26.43
N MET A 3 -28.76 34.05 -26.22
CA MET A 3 -28.92 34.77 -24.94
C MET A 3 -29.11 33.83 -23.74
N ALA A 4 -29.71 32.65 -23.97
CA ALA A 4 -29.89 31.63 -22.93
C ALA A 4 -28.56 31.04 -22.44
N GLY A 5 -27.57 30.89 -23.32
CA GLY A 5 -26.24 30.39 -22.97
C GLY A 5 -25.46 31.37 -22.09
N ASP A 6 -25.54 32.66 -22.38
CA ASP A 6 -24.85 33.71 -21.62
C ASP A 6 -25.46 33.89 -20.22
N VAL A 7 -26.79 33.78 -20.09
CA VAL A 7 -27.47 33.79 -18.79
C VAL A 7 -27.08 32.58 -17.95
N TRP A 8 -27.06 31.38 -18.56
CA TRP A 8 -26.65 30.16 -17.86
C TRP A 8 -25.18 30.20 -17.41
N PHE A 9 -24.30 30.72 -18.26
CA PHE A 9 -22.90 30.90 -17.94
C PHE A 9 -22.70 31.91 -16.80
N GLY A 10 -23.37 33.07 -16.85
CA GLY A 10 -23.32 34.07 -15.79
C GLY A 10 -23.84 33.54 -14.45
N PHE A 11 -24.96 32.81 -14.48
CA PHE A 11 -25.51 32.17 -13.27
C PHE A 11 -24.57 31.11 -12.70
N SER A 12 -24.01 30.23 -13.54
CA SER A 12 -23.03 29.21 -13.14
C SER A 12 -21.75 29.85 -12.58
N TRP A 13 -21.30 30.96 -13.17
CA TRP A 13 -20.15 31.71 -12.69
C TRP A 13 -20.41 32.33 -11.32
N VAL A 14 -21.57 32.97 -11.10
CA VAL A 14 -21.95 33.54 -9.79
C VAL A 14 -22.01 32.45 -8.73
N LEU A 15 -22.68 31.32 -9.03
CA LEU A 15 -22.72 30.17 -8.12
C LEU A 15 -21.32 29.63 -7.78
N ASN A 16 -20.37 29.66 -8.71
CA ASN A 16 -18.99 29.27 -8.47
C ASN A 16 -18.18 30.31 -7.66
N GLN A 17 -18.60 31.58 -7.63
CA GLN A 17 -17.96 32.60 -6.78
C GLN A 17 -18.45 32.56 -5.33
N LEU A 18 -19.71 32.18 -5.07
CA LEU A 18 -20.29 32.20 -3.71
C LEU A 18 -19.47 31.42 -2.67
N PRO A 19 -18.97 30.19 -2.93
CA PRO A 19 -18.14 29.46 -1.96
C PRO A 19 -16.76 30.10 -1.72
N LYS A 20 -16.26 30.89 -2.68
CA LYS A 20 -14.93 31.52 -2.60
C LYS A 20 -14.91 32.79 -1.76
N LEU A 21 -16.08 33.33 -1.41
CA LEU A 21 -16.20 34.56 -0.61
C LEU A 21 -15.89 34.35 0.88
N SER A 22 -15.85 33.10 1.37
CA SER A 22 -15.59 32.78 2.78
C SER A 22 -14.50 31.72 2.97
N PRO A 23 -13.23 32.03 2.64
CA PRO A 23 -12.15 31.07 2.85
C PRO A 23 -11.87 30.88 4.35
N ILE A 24 -11.99 29.64 4.83
CA ILE A 24 -11.64 29.26 6.21
C ILE A 24 -10.21 28.70 6.21
N LYS A 25 -9.29 29.37 6.89
CA LYS A 25 -7.93 28.86 7.14
C LYS A 25 -7.91 28.16 8.50
N ARG A 26 -7.42 26.92 8.55
CA ARG A 26 -7.23 26.15 9.78
C ARG A 26 -5.74 25.83 9.95
N PHE A 27 -5.24 25.98 11.16
CA PHE A 27 -3.87 25.62 11.53
C PHE A 27 -3.92 24.67 12.72
N PRO A 28 -3.40 23.43 12.60
CA PRO A 28 -3.31 22.52 13.73
C PRO A 28 -2.13 22.92 14.63
N ASP A 29 -2.37 22.94 15.94
CA ASP A 29 -1.31 23.10 16.95
C ASP A 29 -0.90 21.72 17.48
N LEU A 30 0.22 21.21 16.98
CA LEU A 30 0.75 19.89 17.36
C LEU A 30 1.32 19.89 18.78
N ALA A 31 1.80 21.03 19.27
CA ALA A 31 2.37 21.12 20.61
C ALA A 31 1.26 21.01 21.67
N ALA A 32 0.14 21.70 21.44
CA ALA A 32 -1.04 21.59 22.31
C ALA A 32 -1.67 20.18 22.27
N LEU A 33 -1.58 19.48 21.14
CA LEU A 33 -2.06 18.10 21.02
C LEU A 33 -1.17 17.13 21.80
N ALA A 34 0.15 17.25 21.64
CA ALA A 34 1.12 16.41 22.34
C ALA A 34 1.04 16.60 23.87
N ASP A 35 0.89 17.84 24.35
CA ASP A 35 0.80 18.15 25.79
C ASP A 35 -0.46 17.60 26.45
N ARG A 36 -1.58 17.51 25.71
CA ARG A 36 -2.87 17.08 26.26
C ARG A 36 -3.19 15.61 26.05
N HIS A 37 -2.68 14.99 24.99
CA HIS A 37 -3.13 13.68 24.53
C HIS A 37 -1.97 12.77 24.07
N SER A 38 -0.73 12.97 24.56
CA SER A 38 0.43 12.14 24.19
C SER A 38 0.14 10.63 24.25
N ASP A 39 -0.64 10.19 25.24
CA ASP A 39 -0.92 8.78 25.49
C ASP A 39 -2.34 8.35 25.08
N GLU A 40 -3.20 9.28 24.66
CA GLU A 40 -4.62 9.04 24.34
C GLU A 40 -4.95 9.35 22.87
N LEU A 41 -4.09 8.86 21.98
CA LEU A 41 -4.30 8.97 20.54
C LEU A 41 -5.35 7.94 20.03
N PRO A 42 -6.26 8.32 19.12
CA PRO A 42 -7.25 7.40 18.57
C PRO A 42 -6.62 6.29 17.73
N GLY A 43 -7.31 5.16 17.53
CA GLY A 43 -6.90 4.19 16.53
C GLY A 43 -7.08 4.76 15.11
N VAL A 44 -6.09 4.59 14.24
CA VAL A 44 -6.11 5.05 12.84
C VAL A 44 -5.92 3.85 11.92
N ASP A 45 -6.95 3.55 11.14
CA ASP A 45 -6.89 2.54 10.09
C ASP A 45 -6.70 3.23 8.74
N VAL A 46 -5.64 2.87 8.03
CA VAL A 46 -5.34 3.39 6.69
C VAL A 46 -5.64 2.30 5.66
N PHE A 47 -6.51 2.59 4.72
CA PHE A 47 -6.85 1.69 3.62
C PHE A 47 -6.19 2.18 2.33
N VAL A 48 -5.40 1.31 1.71
CA VAL A 48 -4.80 1.50 0.39
C VAL A 48 -5.49 0.55 -0.56
N THR A 49 -6.10 1.06 -1.63
CA THR A 49 -6.73 0.26 -2.67
C THR A 49 -5.91 0.35 -3.95
N THR A 50 -5.61 -0.79 -4.57
CA THR A 50 -4.90 -0.90 -5.85
C THR A 50 -5.74 -1.72 -6.82
N VAL A 51 -5.71 -1.35 -8.10
CA VAL A 51 -6.56 -2.00 -9.13
C VAL A 51 -5.75 -2.90 -10.06
N ASP A 52 -4.58 -2.45 -10.52
CA ASP A 52 -3.77 -3.22 -11.47
C ASP A 52 -2.30 -2.82 -11.37
N PRO A 53 -1.38 -3.78 -11.18
CA PRO A 53 0.05 -3.49 -11.17
C PRO A 53 0.61 -2.98 -12.53
N VAL A 54 -0.16 -3.09 -13.62
CA VAL A 54 0.20 -2.57 -14.94
C VAL A 54 -0.17 -1.09 -15.09
N ASP A 55 -1.37 -0.71 -14.67
CA ASP A 55 -1.85 0.68 -14.74
C ASP A 55 -1.19 1.53 -13.63
N GLU A 56 -0.96 0.94 -12.47
CA GLU A 56 -0.31 1.55 -11.31
C GLU A 56 0.98 0.80 -10.98
N PRO A 57 2.17 1.39 -11.22
CA PRO A 57 3.42 0.71 -10.95
C PRO A 57 3.52 0.33 -9.46
N ILE A 58 3.72 -0.96 -9.19
CA ILE A 58 3.80 -1.53 -7.82
C ILE A 58 4.77 -0.76 -6.92
N LEU A 59 5.84 -0.20 -7.49
CA LEU A 59 6.79 0.62 -6.74
C LEU A 59 6.11 1.81 -6.05
N TYR A 60 5.14 2.47 -6.67
CA TYR A 60 4.39 3.56 -6.04
C TYR A 60 3.49 3.07 -4.91
N THR A 61 2.84 1.93 -5.09
CA THR A 61 2.01 1.29 -4.07
C THR A 61 2.85 0.92 -2.84
N VAL A 62 3.99 0.26 -3.05
CA VAL A 62 4.89 -0.09 -1.94
C VAL A 62 5.49 1.14 -1.28
N ASN A 63 5.90 2.17 -2.05
CA ASN A 63 6.38 3.42 -1.46
C ASN A 63 5.31 4.09 -0.60
N THR A 64 4.05 4.09 -1.05
CA THR A 64 2.93 4.63 -0.28
C THR A 64 2.76 3.88 1.04
N ILE A 65 2.82 2.55 1.01
CA ILE A 65 2.74 1.71 2.21
C ILE A 65 3.93 1.95 3.14
N LEU A 66 5.16 2.03 2.61
CA LEU A 66 6.36 2.34 3.38
C LEU A 66 6.22 3.70 4.08
N SER A 67 5.71 4.72 3.39
CA SER A 67 5.48 6.04 3.98
C SER A 67 4.38 6.02 5.07
N ILE A 68 3.32 5.22 4.89
CA ILE A 68 2.29 5.02 5.94
C ILE A 68 2.88 4.32 7.15
N LEU A 69 3.65 3.24 6.93
CA LEU A 69 4.30 2.49 8.00
C LEU A 69 5.38 3.29 8.73
N ALA A 70 5.96 4.29 8.06
CA ALA A 70 6.97 5.19 8.60
C ALA A 70 6.39 6.42 9.31
N ALA A 71 5.06 6.57 9.37
CA ALA A 71 4.41 7.68 10.04
C ALA A 71 4.77 7.72 11.54
N ASP A 72 4.93 8.93 12.08
CA ASP A 72 5.25 9.16 13.49
C ASP A 72 3.98 8.98 14.34
N TYR A 73 3.57 7.71 14.53
CA TYR A 73 2.40 7.31 15.30
C TYR A 73 2.68 6.02 16.08
N PRO A 74 2.06 5.82 17.27
CA PRO A 74 2.24 4.58 18.02
C PRO A 74 1.82 3.34 17.22
N VAL A 75 2.74 2.38 17.09
CA VAL A 75 2.58 1.14 16.29
C VAL A 75 1.44 0.24 16.75
N ASP A 76 0.95 0.41 17.97
CA ASP A 76 -0.21 -0.25 18.54
C ASP A 76 -1.53 0.38 18.11
N ARG A 77 -1.49 1.59 17.54
CA ARG A 77 -2.69 2.40 17.22
C ARG A 77 -2.85 2.74 15.76
N TYR A 78 -1.94 2.33 14.88
CA TYR A 78 -2.17 2.40 13.44
C TYR A 78 -2.09 1.03 12.79
N ALA A 79 -3.02 0.78 11.87
CA ALA A 79 -3.01 -0.38 11.01
C ALA A 79 -3.13 0.05 9.55
N CYS A 80 -2.37 -0.59 8.66
CA CYS A 80 -2.44 -0.35 7.23
C CYS A 80 -3.02 -1.60 6.56
N TYR A 81 -4.10 -1.42 5.82
CA TYR A 81 -4.77 -2.47 5.05
C TYR A 81 -4.56 -2.20 3.56
N LEU A 82 -4.12 -3.20 2.82
CA LEU A 82 -4.02 -3.17 1.36
C LEU A 82 -5.14 -4.02 0.75
N SER A 83 -5.95 -3.42 -0.11
CA SER A 83 -6.94 -4.11 -0.92
C SER A 83 -6.47 -4.10 -2.37
N ASP A 84 -6.15 -5.27 -2.93
CA ASP A 84 -5.82 -5.43 -4.36
C ASP A 84 -7.02 -5.99 -5.12
N ASP A 85 -7.70 -5.14 -5.88
CA ASP A 85 -8.81 -5.54 -6.75
C ASP A 85 -8.30 -6.31 -7.99
N GLY A 86 -7.01 -6.16 -8.31
CA GLY A 86 -6.33 -6.89 -9.37
C GLY A 86 -6.09 -8.35 -9.03
N GLY A 87 -5.99 -8.68 -7.73
CA GLY A 87 -5.76 -10.04 -7.23
C GLY A 87 -4.50 -10.68 -7.82
N THR A 88 -3.46 -9.90 -8.11
CA THR A 88 -2.29 -10.39 -8.85
C THR A 88 -1.22 -10.93 -7.90
N LEU A 89 -0.55 -12.02 -8.31
CA LEU A 89 0.55 -12.59 -7.51
C LEU A 89 1.72 -11.60 -7.33
N VAL A 90 1.86 -10.65 -8.26
CA VAL A 90 2.92 -9.63 -8.25
C VAL A 90 2.76 -8.70 -7.04
N HIS A 91 1.53 -8.26 -6.74
CA HIS A 91 1.26 -7.47 -5.53
C HIS A 91 1.50 -8.27 -4.25
N TYR A 92 1.09 -9.54 -4.25
CA TYR A 92 1.28 -10.44 -3.12
C TYR A 92 2.77 -10.60 -2.78
N GLU A 93 3.60 -11.02 -3.75
CA GLU A 93 5.04 -11.21 -3.49
C GLU A 93 5.76 -9.88 -3.23
N ALA A 94 5.29 -8.76 -3.80
CA ALA A 94 5.84 -7.45 -3.51
C ALA A 94 5.65 -7.03 -2.05
N MET A 95 4.53 -7.39 -1.41
CA MET A 95 4.32 -7.16 0.02
C MET A 95 5.24 -8.04 0.88
N HIS A 96 5.40 -9.32 0.52
CA HIS A 96 6.33 -10.23 1.21
C HIS A 96 7.80 -9.84 1.04
N CYS A 97 8.13 -9.06 0.00
CA CYS A 97 9.46 -8.45 -0.16
C CYS A 97 9.72 -7.28 0.79
N VAL A 98 8.74 -6.89 1.62
CA VAL A 98 8.84 -5.85 2.64
C VAL A 98 9.19 -6.49 4.00
N GLU A 99 10.26 -7.28 4.05
CA GLU A 99 10.92 -7.68 5.31
C GLU A 99 12.37 -7.16 5.30
N PRO A 100 12.82 -6.34 6.28
CA PRO A 100 12.18 -5.91 7.53
C PRO A 100 11.61 -4.47 7.50
N ARG A 101 10.82 -4.14 8.54
CA ARG A 101 10.12 -2.86 8.79
C ARG A 101 10.96 -1.60 8.49
N ALA A 102 10.41 -0.79 7.58
CA ALA A 102 10.53 0.67 7.40
C ALA A 102 11.94 1.30 7.53
N PRO A 103 12.70 1.40 6.43
CA PRO A 103 13.92 2.21 6.37
C PRO A 103 13.68 3.73 6.28
N GLU A 104 12.46 4.17 5.91
CA GLU A 104 12.17 5.57 5.58
C GLU A 104 11.88 6.46 6.81
N SER A 105 11.44 5.88 7.94
CA SER A 105 11.23 6.63 9.19
C SER A 105 12.58 7.11 9.80
N TYR A 106 13.69 6.43 9.47
CA TYR A 106 15.05 6.92 9.73
C TYR A 106 15.39 8.22 8.96
N PHE A 107 14.69 8.49 7.85
CA PHE A 107 14.93 9.63 6.96
C PHE A 107 13.94 10.78 7.07
N ALA A 108 12.80 10.56 7.72
CA ALA A 108 11.79 11.59 7.97
C ALA A 108 12.23 12.63 9.03
N MET A 109 13.30 12.36 9.77
CA MET A 109 13.90 13.32 10.70
C MET A 109 14.63 14.43 9.90
N LYS A 110 13.86 15.42 9.42
CA LYS A 110 14.40 16.66 8.84
C LYS A 110 15.29 17.35 9.87
N THR A 111 16.60 17.24 9.65
CA THR A 111 17.56 18.34 9.69
C THR A 111 17.29 19.39 10.79
N GLN A 112 17.33 19.00 12.06
CA GLN A 112 18.01 19.93 12.96
C GLN A 112 19.44 19.94 12.48
N ALA A 113 19.93 21.11 12.06
CA ALA A 113 21.35 21.32 11.85
C ALA A 113 22.04 20.84 13.13
N TYR A 114 22.60 19.63 13.08
CA TYR A 114 23.12 18.96 14.26
C TYR A 114 24.30 19.81 14.72
N ARG A 115 24.07 20.61 15.76
CA ARG A 115 25.09 21.43 16.41
C ARG A 115 25.86 20.47 17.34
N GLY A 116 26.58 19.51 16.75
CA GLY A 116 27.28 18.44 17.45
C GLY A 116 28.06 17.50 16.51
N GLY A 117 29.01 16.73 17.03
CA GLY A 117 30.05 16.06 16.23
C GLY A 117 29.70 14.75 15.50
N VAL A 118 28.43 14.38 15.30
CA VAL A 118 28.01 13.01 14.86
C VAL A 118 27.64 12.93 13.37
N ALA A 119 28.17 13.84 12.54
CA ALA A 119 27.85 13.90 11.11
C ALA A 119 28.31 12.66 10.31
N GLY A 120 29.30 11.92 10.80
CA GLY A 120 29.87 10.74 10.11
C GLY A 120 28.94 9.52 10.10
N GLU A 121 28.39 9.15 11.26
CA GLU A 121 27.54 7.96 11.43
C GLU A 121 26.20 8.11 10.68
N LEU A 122 25.60 9.30 10.74
CA LEU A 122 24.38 9.60 9.99
C LEU A 122 24.59 9.53 8.47
N MET A 123 25.75 9.98 7.98
CA MET A 123 26.09 9.86 6.56
C MET A 123 26.32 8.42 6.13
N SER A 124 26.90 7.56 6.97
CA SER A 124 27.03 6.12 6.68
C SER A 124 25.69 5.41 6.66
N ASP A 125 24.80 5.72 7.61
CA ASP A 125 23.46 5.12 7.65
C ASP A 125 22.63 5.55 6.45
N ARG A 126 22.71 6.83 6.05
CA ARG A 126 22.04 7.30 4.84
C ARG A 126 22.50 6.59 3.58
N ARG A 127 23.79 6.27 3.47
CA ARG A 127 24.33 5.51 2.33
C ARG A 127 23.86 4.06 2.37
N ARG A 128 23.84 3.45 3.55
CA ARG A 128 23.38 2.06 3.73
C ARG A 128 21.93 1.90 3.31
N VAL A 129 21.04 2.73 3.83
CA VAL A 129 19.61 2.59 3.53
C VAL A 129 19.31 2.94 2.07
N ARG A 130 20.01 3.93 1.49
CA ARG A 130 19.90 4.21 0.05
C ARG A 130 20.27 2.98 -0.79
N ARG A 131 21.33 2.26 -0.42
CA ARG A 131 21.72 1.02 -1.12
C ARG A 131 20.64 -0.06 -0.97
N GLU A 132 20.14 -0.27 0.24
CA GLU A 132 19.07 -1.26 0.49
C GLU A 132 17.79 -0.93 -0.30
N TYR A 133 17.46 0.36 -0.47
CA TYR A 133 16.33 0.81 -1.29
C TYR A 133 16.56 0.60 -2.79
N GLU A 134 17.76 0.89 -3.32
CA GLU A 134 18.06 0.63 -4.74
C GLU A 134 18.04 -0.87 -5.04
N GLU A 135 18.56 -1.70 -4.13
CA GLU A 135 18.45 -3.16 -4.25
C GLU A 135 16.98 -3.61 -4.20
N PHE A 136 16.17 -3.03 -3.31
CA PHE A 136 14.74 -3.28 -3.24
C PHE A 136 14.02 -2.93 -4.54
N LYS A 137 14.30 -1.76 -5.13
CA LYS A 137 13.72 -1.33 -6.40
C LYS A 137 14.03 -2.32 -7.53
N VAL A 138 15.29 -2.76 -7.64
CA VAL A 138 15.69 -3.77 -8.62
C VAL A 138 14.96 -5.09 -8.39
N ARG A 139 14.77 -5.51 -7.13
CA ARG A 139 13.99 -6.71 -6.81
C ARG A 139 12.54 -6.59 -7.30
N ILE A 140 11.86 -5.48 -7.00
CA ILE A 140 10.48 -5.23 -7.43
C ILE A 140 10.36 -5.19 -8.96
N ASP A 141 11.26 -4.50 -9.65
CA ASP A 141 11.26 -4.44 -11.12
C ASP A 141 11.50 -5.83 -11.74
N SER A 142 12.34 -6.65 -11.12
CA SER A 142 12.62 -8.02 -11.59
C SER A 142 11.48 -9.01 -11.32
N LEU A 143 10.58 -8.70 -10.38
CA LEU A 143 9.57 -9.60 -9.86
C LEU A 143 8.57 -10.03 -10.94
N PHE A 144 8.11 -9.10 -11.78
CA PHE A 144 7.25 -9.40 -12.93
C PHE A 144 7.87 -10.46 -13.85
N SER A 145 9.15 -10.28 -14.21
CA SER A 145 9.84 -11.20 -15.11
C SER A 145 10.12 -12.56 -14.46
N THR A 146 10.37 -12.55 -13.14
CA THR A 146 10.67 -13.75 -12.36
C THR A 146 9.44 -14.63 -12.22
N ILE A 147 8.29 -14.05 -11.87
CA ILE A 147 7.02 -14.78 -11.75
C ILE A 147 6.59 -15.34 -13.11
N ARG A 148 6.75 -14.57 -14.20
CA ARG A 148 6.44 -15.04 -15.55
C ARG A 148 7.30 -16.25 -15.94
N LYS A 149 8.63 -16.14 -15.82
CA LYS A 149 9.57 -17.24 -16.12
C LYS A 149 9.32 -18.47 -15.25
N ARG A 150 9.04 -18.28 -13.96
CA ARG A 150 8.70 -19.36 -13.04
C ARG A 150 7.44 -20.08 -13.48
N SER A 151 6.39 -19.32 -13.81
CA SER A 151 5.12 -19.88 -14.27
C SER A 151 5.29 -20.64 -15.58
N ASP A 152 6.04 -20.10 -16.54
CA ASP A 152 6.34 -20.78 -17.81
C ASP A 152 7.12 -22.09 -17.59
N ALA A 153 8.08 -22.12 -16.66
CA ALA A 153 8.84 -23.33 -16.33
C ALA A 153 7.99 -24.42 -15.66
N TYR A 154 7.02 -24.04 -14.83
CA TYR A 154 6.07 -24.99 -14.24
C TYR A 154 5.03 -25.47 -15.26
N ASN A 155 4.53 -24.58 -16.12
CA ASN A 155 3.60 -24.91 -17.21
C ASN A 155 4.26 -25.82 -18.26
N ALA A 156 5.56 -25.67 -18.52
CA ALA A 156 6.29 -26.59 -19.41
C ALA A 156 6.40 -28.02 -18.83
N LYS A 157 6.35 -28.16 -17.50
CA LYS A 157 6.42 -29.46 -16.80
C LYS A 157 5.04 -30.10 -16.60
N HIS A 158 3.99 -29.31 -16.54
CA HIS A 158 2.62 -29.76 -16.31
C HIS A 158 1.80 -29.52 -17.57
N ALA A 159 1.39 -30.59 -18.26
CA ALA A 159 0.48 -30.46 -19.40
C ALA A 159 -0.90 -30.01 -18.88
N GLY A 160 -1.20 -28.72 -18.99
CA GLY A 160 -2.40 -28.09 -18.43
C GLY A 160 -2.56 -26.63 -18.86
N GLU A 161 -3.51 -25.92 -18.25
CA GLU A 161 -3.76 -24.49 -18.48
C GLU A 161 -2.54 -23.65 -18.09
N ASN A 162 -2.36 -22.48 -18.72
CA ASN A 162 -1.26 -21.54 -18.44
C ASN A 162 -1.45 -20.85 -17.08
N ALA A 163 -1.27 -21.62 -16.00
CA ALA A 163 -1.47 -21.18 -14.64
C ALA A 163 -0.36 -20.25 -14.16
N THR A 164 -0.70 -19.38 -13.21
CA THR A 164 0.29 -18.59 -12.47
C THR A 164 0.69 -19.35 -11.21
N TRP A 165 1.99 -19.62 -11.06
CA TRP A 165 2.52 -20.48 -10.00
C TRP A 165 3.19 -19.68 -8.90
N MET A 166 2.96 -20.07 -7.65
CA MET A 166 3.67 -19.56 -6.47
C MET A 166 5.07 -20.20 -6.32
N ALA A 167 5.89 -19.66 -5.41
CA ALA A 167 7.26 -20.15 -5.16
C ALA A 167 7.28 -21.58 -4.60
N ASP A 168 6.25 -21.95 -3.83
CA ASP A 168 6.06 -23.26 -3.22
C ASP A 168 5.57 -24.34 -4.22
N GLY A 169 5.30 -23.96 -5.47
CA GLY A 169 4.78 -24.85 -6.49
C GLY A 169 3.27 -25.08 -6.41
N THR A 170 2.51 -24.24 -5.71
CA THR A 170 1.05 -24.25 -5.76
C THR A 170 0.50 -23.24 -6.78
N HIS A 171 -0.74 -23.44 -7.23
CA HIS A 171 -1.41 -22.49 -8.13
C HIS A 171 -1.82 -21.23 -7.36
N TRP A 172 -1.62 -20.07 -7.97
CA TRP A 172 -2.15 -18.82 -7.44
C TRP A 172 -3.69 -18.82 -7.48
N ALA A 173 -4.32 -18.55 -6.35
CA ALA A 173 -5.77 -18.53 -6.22
C ALA A 173 -6.44 -17.27 -6.77
N GLY A 174 -5.67 -16.20 -7.00
CA GLY A 174 -6.15 -14.94 -7.57
C GLY A 174 -6.13 -14.92 -9.09
N ALA A 175 -5.95 -13.73 -9.67
CA ALA A 175 -5.91 -13.52 -11.11
C ALA A 175 -4.60 -14.03 -11.72
N TRP A 176 -4.71 -14.77 -12.82
CA TRP A 176 -3.55 -15.25 -13.57
C TRP A 176 -3.08 -14.24 -14.61
N PHE A 177 -1.81 -14.32 -15.01
CA PHE A 177 -1.28 -13.53 -16.13
C PHE A 177 -2.05 -13.78 -17.43
N GLU A 178 -2.46 -15.03 -17.66
CA GLU A 178 -3.33 -15.41 -18.77
C GLU A 178 -4.74 -15.69 -18.24
N PRO A 179 -5.75 -14.86 -18.57
CA PRO A 179 -7.07 -14.96 -17.94
C PRO A 179 -7.82 -16.24 -18.32
N ALA A 180 -8.00 -17.16 -17.36
CA ALA A 180 -8.87 -18.33 -17.48
C ALA A 180 -10.24 -18.08 -16.82
N GLU A 181 -11.31 -18.81 -17.18
CA GLU A 181 -12.70 -18.53 -16.75
C GLU A 181 -12.89 -18.35 -15.23
N ASN A 182 -12.11 -19.03 -14.39
CA ASN A 182 -12.19 -18.93 -12.92
C ASN A 182 -11.03 -18.13 -12.28
N HIS A 183 -10.18 -17.51 -13.10
CA HIS A 183 -8.97 -16.78 -12.69
C HIS A 183 -8.83 -15.43 -13.44
N ARG A 184 -9.96 -14.83 -13.83
CA ARG A 184 -9.99 -13.49 -14.44
C ARG A 184 -10.09 -12.40 -13.37
N ARG A 185 -9.76 -11.16 -13.75
CA ARG A 185 -9.96 -9.97 -12.90
C ARG A 185 -11.42 -9.91 -12.41
N GLY A 186 -11.60 -9.74 -11.10
CA GLY A 186 -12.93 -9.74 -10.46
C GLY A 186 -13.64 -11.11 -10.37
N GLN A 187 -13.04 -12.19 -10.87
CA GLN A 187 -13.56 -13.57 -10.80
C GLN A 187 -12.55 -14.46 -10.08
N HIS A 188 -12.24 -14.12 -8.83
CA HIS A 188 -11.39 -14.92 -7.95
C HIS A 188 -11.94 -14.86 -6.52
N GLN A 189 -11.56 -15.82 -5.66
CA GLN A 189 -11.98 -15.82 -4.26
C GLN A 189 -11.33 -14.67 -3.49
N THR A 190 -12.01 -14.15 -2.47
CA THR A 190 -11.42 -13.16 -1.56
C THR A 190 -10.26 -13.80 -0.78
N LEU A 191 -9.09 -13.19 -0.88
CA LEU A 191 -7.86 -13.59 -0.21
C LEU A 191 -7.52 -12.52 0.82
N TRP A 192 -7.22 -12.92 2.05
CA TRP A 192 -6.75 -12.03 3.11
C TRP A 192 -5.59 -12.67 3.85
N GLU A 193 -4.60 -11.86 4.21
CA GLU A 193 -3.42 -12.26 4.95
C GLU A 193 -2.98 -11.15 5.92
N ASP A 194 -2.60 -11.55 7.13
CA ASP A 194 -2.10 -10.66 8.18
C ASP A 194 -0.57 -10.82 8.30
N ASP A 195 0.20 -9.89 7.73
CA ASP A 195 1.65 -10.05 7.58
C ASP A 195 2.46 -9.40 8.73
N MET A 196 1.92 -8.36 9.37
CA MET A 196 2.70 -7.40 10.18
C MET A 196 2.23 -7.21 11.64
N GLY A 197 1.32 -8.03 12.16
CA GLY A 197 0.80 -7.93 13.53
C GLY A 197 1.73 -8.48 14.63
N HIS A 198 1.59 -8.00 15.86
CA HIS A 198 2.25 -8.61 17.04
C HIS A 198 1.77 -10.06 17.20
N ARG A 199 2.66 -11.02 16.89
CA ARG A 199 2.37 -12.47 16.88
C ARG A 199 2.24 -13.02 18.30
N GLY A 200 1.03 -13.43 18.66
CA GLY A 200 0.81 -14.71 19.33
C GLY A 200 0.42 -15.74 18.28
N GLU A 201 1.39 -16.52 17.82
CA GLU A 201 1.26 -17.77 17.03
C GLU A 201 0.00 -17.94 16.17
N ARG A 202 0.03 -17.45 14.91
CA ARG A 202 -0.75 -18.05 13.82
C ARG A 202 0.08 -18.10 12.56
N THR A 203 0.15 -19.30 11.99
CA THR A 203 0.83 -19.66 10.75
C THR A 203 0.34 -18.80 9.59
N GLY A 204 1.25 -18.09 8.91
CA GLY A 204 1.00 -17.42 7.64
C GLY A 204 0.52 -18.44 6.61
N GLY A 205 -0.64 -18.18 6.05
CA GLY A 205 -1.33 -19.08 5.15
C GLY A 205 -2.53 -18.35 4.59
N ILE A 206 -2.54 -18.21 3.26
CA ILE A 206 -3.64 -17.64 2.49
C ILE A 206 -4.92 -18.40 2.84
N ARG A 207 -5.87 -17.76 3.53
CA ARG A 207 -7.18 -18.35 3.81
C ARG A 207 -8.17 -17.94 2.73
N GLY A 208 -8.60 -18.89 1.91
CA GLY A 208 -9.69 -18.68 0.95
C GLY A 208 -11.00 -18.39 1.69
N GLY A 209 -11.48 -17.15 1.59
CA GLY A 209 -12.79 -16.76 2.12
C GLY A 209 -13.91 -17.22 1.18
N ARG A 210 -14.80 -18.09 1.65
CA ARG A 210 -16.12 -18.25 1.02
C ARG A 210 -16.94 -16.98 1.31
N GLY A 211 -17.51 -16.41 0.25
CA GLY A 211 -18.03 -15.04 0.22
C GLY A 211 -19.15 -14.70 1.20
N VAL A 212 -19.30 -13.38 1.35
CA VAL A 212 -20.43 -12.58 1.86
C VAL A 212 -20.93 -12.96 3.26
N GLY A 213 -20.43 -12.23 4.25
CA GLY A 213 -21.02 -12.16 5.59
C GLY A 213 -20.36 -11.04 6.39
N GLN A 214 -21.15 -10.01 6.70
CA GLN A 214 -20.89 -8.95 7.67
C GLN A 214 -19.77 -9.27 8.66
N ALA A 215 -18.66 -8.52 8.61
CA ALA A 215 -17.67 -8.54 9.67
C ALA A 215 -18.27 -7.81 10.87
N ALA A 216 -18.75 -8.60 11.82
CA ALA A 216 -19.24 -8.17 13.12
C ALA A 216 -18.14 -7.44 13.89
N SER A 217 -18.50 -6.24 14.35
CA SER A 217 -17.90 -5.55 15.48
C SER A 217 -17.57 -6.54 16.59
N THR A 218 -16.28 -6.70 16.89
CA THR A 218 -15.86 -7.29 18.16
C THR A 218 -14.74 -6.44 18.73
N ARG A 219 -15.14 -5.32 19.36
CA ARG A 219 -14.36 -4.69 20.43
C ARG A 219 -14.42 -5.59 21.66
N ARG A 220 -13.27 -5.82 22.28
CA ARG A 220 -13.15 -5.79 23.73
C ARG A 220 -12.07 -4.79 24.08
#